data_AF-A0A553GYE9-F1
#
_entry.id   AF-A0A553GYE9-F1
#
_cell.length_a   1.000
_cell.length_b   1.000
_cell.length_c   1.000
_cell.angle_alpha   90.00
_cell.angle_beta   90.00
_cell.angle_gamma   90.00
#
_symmetry.space_group_name_H-M   'P 1'
#
loop_
_entity.id
_entity.type
_entity.pdbx_description
1 polymer ?
#
loop_
_entity_poly.entity_id
_entity_poly.type
_entity_poly.pdbx_seq_one_letter_code
_entity_poly.pdbx_strand_id
1 'polypeptide(L)'
;MSSATSKLNELIEITRDGQRFYQHAIEEVKNPQLQSLFRDMAQAKTQVIQALAVKVAANHDQPANGGTFMGKLREVYADTRASMSKDEDAAYVAQLEEAEDRILHAFEDALEDADPDVRALLVAELPKVRACHDRMRSLKHSQ
;
A
#
# COMPACT_ATOMS: atom_id res chain seq x y z
N MET A 1 -13.82 -10.60 -19.34
CA MET A 1 -12.92 -10.26 -18.22
C MET A 1 -13.63 -10.68 -16.95
N SER A 2 -13.06 -11.62 -16.19
CA SER A 2 -13.69 -12.06 -14.94
C SER A 2 -13.58 -10.94 -13.90
N SER A 3 -14.65 -10.68 -13.14
CA SER A 3 -14.68 -9.64 -12.11
C SER A 3 -13.56 -9.82 -11.07
N ALA A 4 -13.22 -11.07 -10.76
CA ALA A 4 -12.14 -11.45 -9.84
C ALA A 4 -10.76 -10.92 -10.24
N THR A 5 -10.41 -10.98 -11.52
CA THR A 5 -9.10 -10.52 -11.99
C THR A 5 -8.96 -9.01 -11.86
N SER A 6 -10.02 -8.28 -12.19
CA SER A 6 -10.03 -6.81 -12.09
C SER A 6 -9.79 -6.36 -10.65
N LYS A 7 -10.43 -7.02 -9.68
CA LYS A 7 -10.22 -6.74 -8.25
C LYS A 7 -8.81 -7.05 -7.77
N LEU A 8 -8.27 -8.22 -8.14
CA LEU A 8 -6.88 -8.57 -7.80
C LEU A 8 -5.88 -7.58 -8.40
N ASN A 9 -6.12 -7.15 -9.63
CA ASN A 9 -5.30 -6.14 -10.30
C ASN A 9 -5.40 -4.78 -9.60
N GLU A 10 -6.60 -4.35 -9.21
CA GLU A 10 -6.81 -3.12 -8.44
C GLU A 10 -6.07 -3.17 -7.09
N LEU A 11 -6.16 -4.30 -6.37
CA LEU A 11 -5.39 -4.50 -5.14
C LEU A 11 -3.87 -4.45 -5.37
N ILE A 12 -3.39 -5.05 -6.47
CA ILE A 12 -1.98 -4.99 -6.86
C ILE A 12 -1.56 -3.54 -7.13
N GLU A 13 -2.39 -2.77 -7.85
CA GLU A 13 -2.11 -1.37 -8.15
C GLU A 13 -2.05 -0.51 -6.89
N ILE A 14 -3.06 -0.60 -6.02
CA ILE A 14 -3.10 0.17 -4.75
C ILE A 14 -1.92 -0.23 -3.84
N THR A 15 -1.61 -1.52 -3.75
CA THR A 15 -0.48 -2.00 -2.93
C THR A 15 0.87 -1.54 -3.50
N ARG A 16 1.03 -1.56 -4.82
CA ARG A 16 2.23 -1.07 -5.53
C ARG A 16 2.39 0.44 -5.37
N ASP A 17 1.28 1.16 -5.37
CA ASP A 17 1.25 2.60 -5.13
C ASP A 17 1.68 2.93 -3.70
N GLY A 18 1.20 2.19 -2.70
CA GLY A 18 1.69 2.27 -1.31
C GLY A 18 3.20 1.97 -1.20
N GLN A 19 3.69 0.93 -1.90
CA GLN A 19 5.12 0.59 -1.94
C GLN A 19 5.98 1.74 -2.49
N ARG A 20 5.53 2.38 -3.58
CA ARG A 20 6.22 3.56 -4.15
C ARG A 20 6.21 4.74 -3.18
N PHE A 21 5.12 4.91 -2.43
CA PHE A 21 5.05 5.93 -1.40
C PHE A 21 6.05 5.71 -0.27
N TYR A 22 6.19 4.46 0.22
CA TYR A 22 7.24 4.14 1.18
C TYR A 22 8.64 4.43 0.64
N GLN A 23 8.92 4.08 -0.62
CA GLN A 23 10.21 4.39 -1.27
C GLN A 23 10.49 5.89 -1.29
N HIS A 24 9.49 6.69 -1.65
CA HIS A 24 9.65 8.15 -1.63
C HIS A 24 9.83 8.68 -0.20
N ALA A 25 9.03 8.21 0.76
CA ALA A 25 9.14 8.61 2.16
C ALA A 25 10.51 8.27 2.75
N ILE A 26 11.13 7.14 2.37
CA ILE A 26 12.49 6.76 2.82
C ILE A 26 13.54 7.79 2.37
N GLU A 27 13.40 8.34 1.17
CA GLU A 27 14.35 9.34 0.64
C GLU A 27 14.18 10.71 1.29
N GLU A 28 12.96 11.01 1.75
CA GLU A 28 12.59 12.32 2.29
C GLU A 28 12.74 12.40 3.82
N VAL A 29 12.42 11.33 4.55
CA VAL A 29 12.52 11.31 6.01
C VAL A 29 13.98 11.36 6.48
N LYS A 30 14.23 12.18 7.50
CA LYS A 30 15.59 12.38 8.03
C LYS A 30 15.93 11.36 9.12
N ASN A 31 14.93 10.77 9.76
CA ASN A 31 15.11 9.80 10.84
C ASN A 31 15.52 8.40 10.30
N PRO A 32 16.72 7.89 10.61
CA PRO A 32 17.17 6.57 10.15
C PRO A 32 16.30 5.40 10.64
N GLN A 33 15.66 5.54 11.80
CA GLN A 33 14.75 4.52 12.34
C GLN A 33 13.48 4.42 11.49
N LEU A 34 12.93 5.55 11.07
CA LEU A 34 11.78 5.59 10.15
C LEU A 34 12.15 5.02 8.78
N GLN A 35 13.33 5.37 8.26
CA GLN A 35 13.82 4.80 6.99
C GLN A 35 13.89 3.27 7.04
N SER A 36 14.41 2.68 8.12
CA SER A 36 14.46 1.23 8.28
C SER A 36 13.06 0.62 8.31
N LEU A 37 12.15 1.20 9.10
CA LEU A 37 10.79 0.71 9.23
C LEU A 37 10.02 0.79 7.91
N PHE A 38 10.15 1.89 7.18
CA PHE A 38 9.53 2.07 5.87
C PHE A 38 10.09 1.10 4.82
N ARG A 39 11.39 0.77 4.87
CA ARG A 39 11.98 -0.26 4.01
C ARG A 39 11.38 -1.63 4.30
N ASP A 40 11.25 -1.98 5.58
CA ASP A 40 10.64 -3.25 5.99
C ASP A 40 9.17 -3.33 5.51
N MET A 41 8.41 -2.24 5.62
CA MET A 41 7.04 -2.17 5.12
C MET A 41 6.98 -2.29 3.59
N ALA A 42 7.83 -1.55 2.85
CA ALA A 42 7.90 -1.65 1.40
C ALA A 42 8.23 -3.07 0.91
N GLN A 43 9.11 -3.78 1.62
CA GLN A 43 9.46 -5.15 1.32
C GLN A 43 8.28 -6.11 1.58
N ALA A 44 7.56 -5.93 2.70
CA ALA A 44 6.35 -6.71 2.99
C ALA A 44 5.29 -6.51 1.89
N LYS A 45 5.07 -5.28 1.44
CA LYS A 45 4.15 -4.96 0.33
C LYS A 45 4.57 -5.62 -0.98
N THR A 46 5.87 -5.62 -1.27
CA THR A 46 6.41 -6.28 -2.48
C THR A 46 6.11 -7.79 -2.48
N GLN A 47 6.20 -8.44 -1.32
CA GLN A 47 5.86 -9.86 -1.19
C GLN A 47 4.36 -10.11 -1.41
N VAL A 48 3.50 -9.25 -0.86
CA VAL A 48 2.04 -9.33 -1.08
C VAL A 48 1.69 -9.14 -2.56
N ILE A 49 2.28 -8.14 -3.22
CA ILE A 49 2.10 -7.90 -4.66
C ILE A 49 2.51 -9.13 -5.47
N GLN A 50 3.65 -9.73 -5.17
CA GLN A 50 4.10 -10.94 -5.87
C GLN A 50 3.15 -12.11 -5.64
N ALA A 51 2.67 -12.33 -4.41
CA ALA A 51 1.71 -13.39 -4.11
C ALA A 51 0.40 -13.21 -4.88
N LEU A 52 -0.13 -11.98 -4.92
CA LEU A 52 -1.34 -11.64 -5.68
C LEU A 52 -1.11 -11.79 -7.19
N ALA A 53 0.02 -11.29 -7.71
CA ALA A 53 0.35 -11.34 -9.12
C ALA A 53 0.54 -12.77 -9.64
N VAL A 54 1.15 -13.66 -8.84
CA VAL A 54 1.26 -15.08 -9.16
C VAL A 54 -0.12 -15.71 -9.29
N LYS A 55 -1.08 -15.34 -8.44
CA LYS A 55 -2.45 -15.85 -8.53
C LYS A 55 -3.21 -15.31 -9.75
N VAL A 56 -3.05 -14.02 -10.08
CA VAL A 56 -3.62 -13.41 -11.30
C VAL A 56 -3.08 -14.12 -12.56
N ALA A 57 -1.77 -14.33 -12.62
CA ALA A 57 -1.14 -15.02 -13.74
C ALA A 57 -1.58 -16.49 -13.85
N ALA A 58 -1.79 -17.17 -12.72
CA ALA A 58 -2.32 -18.53 -12.69
C ALA A 58 -3.78 -18.61 -13.19
N ASN A 59 -4.55 -17.53 -13.07
CA ASN A 59 -5.92 -17.42 -13.57
C ASN A 59 -6.00 -16.99 -15.06
N HIS A 60 -4.90 -17.10 -15.82
CA HIS A 60 -4.83 -16.81 -17.27
C HIS A 60 -5.09 -15.36 -17.69
N ASP A 61 -4.95 -14.39 -16.79
CA ASP A 61 -5.12 -12.97 -17.09
C ASP A 61 -3.79 -12.19 -16.97
N GLN A 62 -3.67 -11.09 -17.73
CA GLN A 62 -2.49 -10.22 -17.68
C GLN A 62 -2.52 -9.35 -16.41
N PRO A 63 -1.43 -9.31 -15.62
CA PRO A 63 -1.35 -8.42 -14.47
C PRO A 63 -1.39 -6.96 -14.94
N ALA A 64 -2.17 -6.13 -14.23
CA ALA A 64 -2.30 -4.72 -14.56
C ALA A 64 -0.97 -3.98 -14.32
N ASN A 65 -0.60 -3.15 -15.31
CA ASN A 65 0.65 -2.40 -15.37
C ASN A 65 0.46 -0.89 -15.08
N GLY A 66 -0.71 -0.46 -14.58
CA GLY A 66 -1.09 0.95 -14.52
C GLY A 66 -1.08 1.55 -13.11
N GLY A 67 0.06 2.06 -12.64
CA GLY A 67 0.09 2.82 -11.39
C GLY A 67 -0.74 4.11 -11.48
N THR A 68 -1.81 4.22 -10.70
CA THR A 68 -2.72 5.38 -10.72
C THR A 68 -2.20 6.54 -9.84
N PHE A 69 -1.29 6.28 -8.90
CA PHE A 69 -0.81 7.28 -7.92
C PHE A 69 0.40 8.13 -8.33
N MET A 70 0.96 7.97 -9.53
CA MET A 70 2.17 8.73 -9.90
C MET A 70 1.94 10.25 -9.85
N GLY A 71 0.70 10.71 -10.06
CA GLY A 71 0.29 12.10 -9.85
C GLY A 71 0.21 12.52 -8.37
N LYS A 72 -0.39 11.67 -7.52
CA LYS A 72 -0.54 11.94 -6.07
C LYS A 72 0.79 11.99 -5.34
N LEU A 73 1.76 11.17 -5.72
CA LEU A 73 3.13 11.26 -5.19
C LEU A 73 3.75 12.65 -5.40
N ARG A 74 3.50 13.25 -6.57
CA ARG A 74 4.04 14.56 -6.94
C ARG A 74 3.31 15.70 -6.24
N GLU A 75 1.98 15.57 -6.08
CA GLU A 75 1.19 16.48 -5.26
C GLU A 75 1.63 16.45 -3.80
N VAL A 76 1.84 15.25 -3.25
CA VAL A 76 2.31 15.10 -1.88
C VAL A 76 3.67 15.77 -1.70
N TYR A 77 4.65 15.52 -2.57
CA TYR A 77 5.93 16.23 -2.51
C TYR A 77 5.76 17.76 -2.52
N ALA A 78 4.87 18.27 -3.38
CA ALA A 78 4.60 19.70 -3.46
C ALA A 78 3.92 20.24 -2.19
N ASP A 79 2.99 19.50 -1.59
CA ASP A 79 2.24 19.88 -0.40
C ASP A 79 3.10 19.83 0.86
N THR A 80 3.97 18.81 0.99
CA THR A 80 4.96 18.75 2.09
C THR A 80 5.97 19.89 1.99
N ARG A 81 6.35 20.31 0.77
CA ARG A 81 7.27 21.44 0.56
C ARG A 81 6.60 22.81 0.76
N ALA A 82 5.31 22.92 0.46
CA ALA A 82 4.52 24.14 0.68
C ALA A 82 4.16 24.32 2.17
N SER A 83 3.91 23.21 2.87
CA SER A 83 3.83 23.14 4.32
C SER A 83 5.23 23.39 4.89
N MET A 84 5.55 24.62 5.24
CA MET A 84 6.78 24.99 5.97
C MET A 84 6.81 24.44 7.42
N SER A 85 6.38 23.19 7.62
CA SER A 85 6.25 22.56 8.94
C SER A 85 7.56 21.90 9.35
N LYS A 86 7.88 22.02 10.65
CA LYS A 86 9.07 21.41 11.27
C LYS A 86 9.04 19.87 11.32
N ASP A 87 7.90 19.25 11.02
CA ASP A 87 7.68 17.80 11.13
C ASP A 87 7.29 17.17 9.78
N GLU A 88 8.16 17.31 8.78
CA GLU A 88 8.06 16.61 7.48
C GLU A 88 7.83 15.10 7.69
N ASP A 89 8.54 14.51 8.66
CA ASP A 89 8.43 13.09 9.03
C ASP A 89 6.99 12.72 9.45
N ALA A 90 6.33 13.54 10.27
CA ALA A 90 4.96 13.29 10.73
C ALA A 90 3.94 13.41 9.59
N ALA A 91 4.14 14.33 8.65
CA ALA A 91 3.31 14.45 7.46
C ALA A 91 3.39 13.20 6.58
N TYR A 92 4.59 12.65 6.36
CA TYR A 92 4.77 11.38 5.63
C TYR A 92 4.13 10.20 6.36
N VAL A 93 4.26 10.12 7.69
CA VAL A 93 3.61 9.06 8.50
C VAL A 93 2.09 9.13 8.38
N ALA A 94 1.49 10.32 8.44
CA ALA A 94 0.05 10.49 8.28
C ALA A 94 -0.45 10.06 6.89
N GLN A 95 0.27 10.43 5.83
CA GLN A 95 -0.08 10.05 4.46
C GLN A 95 0.10 8.54 4.20
N LEU A 96 1.15 7.94 4.77
CA LEU A 96 1.36 6.50 4.71
C LEU A 96 0.24 5.74 5.42
N GLU A 97 -0.21 6.23 6.57
CA GLU A 97 -1.35 5.65 7.28
C GLU A 97 -2.64 5.73 6.46
N GLU A 98 -2.93 6.88 5.82
CA GLU A 98 -4.06 6.96 4.89
C GLU A 98 -3.93 6.00 3.70
N ALA A 99 -2.72 5.80 3.17
CA ALA A 99 -2.49 4.84 2.10
C ALA A 99 -2.74 3.40 2.57
N GLU A 100 -2.29 3.05 3.79
CA GLU A 100 -2.55 1.75 4.41
C GLU A 100 -4.04 1.52 4.68
N ASP A 101 -4.76 2.53 5.16
CA ASP A 101 -6.20 2.47 5.40
C ASP A 101 -6.96 2.23 4.10
N ARG A 102 -6.59 2.93 3.01
CA ARG A 102 -7.14 2.67 1.68
C ARG A 102 -6.85 1.26 1.18
N ILE A 103 -5.64 0.73 1.41
CA ILE A 103 -5.31 -0.66 1.06
C ILE A 103 -6.22 -1.61 1.85
N LEU A 104 -6.38 -1.39 3.15
CA LEU A 104 -7.23 -2.24 3.99
C LEU A 104 -8.69 -2.21 3.51
N HIS A 105 -9.24 -1.02 3.26
CA HIS A 105 -10.61 -0.85 2.77
C HIS A 105 -10.80 -1.52 1.42
N ALA A 106 -9.87 -1.33 0.48
CA ALA A 106 -9.93 -1.99 -0.81
C ALA A 106 -9.85 -3.52 -0.69
N PHE A 107 -9.07 -4.05 0.27
CA PHE A 107 -9.04 -5.48 0.58
C PHE A 107 -10.37 -5.99 1.12
N GLU A 108 -11.02 -5.23 2.00
CA GLU A 108 -12.34 -5.56 2.57
C GLU A 108 -13.44 -5.51 1.51
N ASP A 109 -13.51 -4.44 0.71
CA ASP A 109 -14.41 -4.29 -0.43
C ASP A 109 -14.18 -5.37 -1.49
N ALA A 110 -12.91 -5.72 -1.74
CA ALA A 110 -12.58 -6.80 -2.64
C ALA A 110 -13.13 -8.14 -2.12
N LEU A 111 -13.12 -8.35 -0.79
CA LEU A 111 -13.58 -9.57 -0.14
C LEU A 111 -15.10 -9.76 -0.22
N GLU A 112 -15.87 -8.67 -0.23
CA GLU A 112 -17.34 -8.71 -0.32
C GLU A 112 -17.83 -9.26 -1.66
N ASP A 113 -17.29 -8.78 -2.79
CA ASP A 113 -17.62 -9.34 -4.13
C ASP A 113 -16.53 -10.26 -4.72
N ALA A 114 -15.63 -10.80 -3.91
CA ALA A 114 -14.61 -11.73 -4.39
C ALA A 114 -15.20 -13.12 -4.66
N ASP A 115 -14.76 -13.73 -5.76
CA ASP A 115 -14.95 -15.15 -6.01
C ASP A 115 -14.34 -16.00 -4.88
N PRO A 116 -14.85 -17.22 -4.61
CA PRO A 116 -14.41 -18.07 -3.50
C PRO A 116 -12.89 -18.29 -3.44
N ASP A 117 -12.25 -18.46 -4.60
CA ASP A 117 -10.80 -18.67 -4.72
C ASP A 117 -9.98 -17.42 -4.37
N VAL A 118 -10.49 -16.24 -4.73
CA VAL A 118 -9.87 -14.95 -4.40
C VAL A 118 -10.11 -14.62 -2.94
N ARG A 119 -11.33 -14.85 -2.46
CA ARG A 119 -11.72 -14.63 -1.07
C ARG A 119 -10.85 -15.43 -0.10
N ALA A 120 -10.57 -16.70 -0.40
CA ALA A 120 -9.68 -17.52 0.44
C ALA A 120 -8.26 -16.93 0.57
N LEU A 121 -7.75 -16.34 -0.51
CA LEU A 121 -6.46 -15.65 -0.52
C LEU A 121 -6.49 -14.32 0.23
N LEU A 122 -7.52 -13.51 -0.02
CA LEU A 122 -7.70 -12.24 0.69
C LEU A 122 -7.80 -12.48 2.20
N VAL A 123 -8.61 -13.46 2.63
CA VAL A 123 -8.72 -13.83 4.06
C VAL A 123 -7.37 -14.26 4.65
N ALA A 124 -6.51 -14.91 3.87
CA ALA A 124 -5.18 -15.31 4.34
C ALA A 124 -4.19 -14.13 4.43
N GLU A 125 -4.30 -13.13 3.56
CA GLU A 125 -3.41 -11.96 3.50
C GLU A 125 -3.90 -10.77 4.34
N LEU A 126 -5.21 -10.67 4.59
CA LEU A 126 -5.85 -9.58 5.35
C LEU A 126 -5.25 -9.36 6.75
N PRO A 127 -4.91 -10.40 7.55
CA PRO A 127 -4.23 -10.22 8.82
C PRO A 127 -2.86 -9.53 8.68
N LYS A 128 -2.13 -9.81 7.58
CA LYS A 128 -0.84 -9.16 7.31
C LYS A 128 -1.02 -7.70 6.94
N VAL A 129 -2.04 -7.39 6.12
CA VAL A 129 -2.39 -6.01 5.75
C VAL A 129 -2.79 -5.22 7.00
N ARG A 130 -3.68 -5.76 7.83
CA ARG A 130 -4.05 -5.15 9.12
C ARG A 130 -2.86 -4.94 10.04
N ALA A 131 -1.97 -5.92 10.17
CA ALA A 131 -0.75 -5.76 10.97
C ALA A 131 0.18 -4.65 10.46
N CYS A 132 0.24 -4.42 9.14
CA CYS A 132 0.99 -3.29 8.56
C CYS A 132 0.31 -1.96 8.88
N HIS A 133 -1.00 -1.87 8.70
CA HIS A 133 -1.79 -0.70 9.06
C HIS A 133 -1.65 -0.34 10.55
N ASP A 134 -1.82 -1.32 11.45
CA ASP A 134 -1.71 -1.12 12.89
C ASP A 134 -0.32 -0.66 13.32
N ARG A 135 0.74 -1.14 12.63
CA ARG A 135 2.11 -0.64 12.83
C ARG A 135 2.23 0.83 12.46
N MET A 136 1.73 1.24 11.29
CA MET A 136 1.77 2.64 10.87
C MET A 136 0.94 3.55 11.76
N ARG A 137 -0.24 3.09 12.17
CA ARG A 137 -1.09 3.80 13.12
C ARG A 137 -0.43 3.96 14.48
N SER A 138 0.21 2.90 14.99
CA SER A 138 0.97 2.96 16.25
C SER A 138 2.16 3.91 16.15
N LEU A 139 2.83 3.94 14.99
CA LEU A 139 3.93 4.86 14.71
C LEU A 139 3.46 6.32 14.73
N LYS A 140 2.32 6.61 14.09
CA LYS A 140 1.67 7.93 14.11
C LYS A 140 1.30 8.39 15.51
N HIS A 141 0.79 7.48 16.36
CA HIS A 141 0.45 7.79 17.75
C HIS A 141 1.66 7.93 18.68
N SER A 142 2.83 7.40 18.29
CA SER A 142 4.07 7.45 19.08
C SER A 142 4.98 8.63 18.71
N GLN A 143 4.63 9.40 17.67
CA GLN A 143 5.32 10.62 17.23
C GLN A 143 4.72 11.86 17.89
#